data_AF-A0A2E2U6T2-F1
#
_entry.id   AF-A0A2E2U6T2-F1
#
_cell.length_a   1.000
_cell.length_b   1.000
_cell.length_c   1.000
_cell.angle_alpha   90.00
_cell.angle_beta   90.00
_cell.angle_gamma   90.00
#
_symmetry.space_group_name_H-M   'P 1'
#
loop_
_entity.id
_entity.type
_entity.pdbx_description
1 polymer ?
#
loop_
_entity_poly.entity_id
_entity_poly.type
_entity_poly.pdbx_seq_one_letter_code
_entity_poly.pdbx_strand_id
1 'polypeptide(L)'
;MKFTILSFLFLFNTYAGFERVAAVPEIDDPICELENPYLISKREIEDTPNYFFRTNPDRNEVYYNGEGTNYVLNLDTGERQSLPGQYDPVPSEDGRVLTTPVLQRDLKFYDMERLRSIDSPSAEDYKSALLLDDDEMIGVYQSTANLEPDGSLIRVITDEKGSTFRDYRVSTRFGRTSVRADGPPTRVCENRDIKLPMISKDGRLMAARDMNDTPPTTKIFSLSNDGSCEVVQDLGVQAGKVDFNYDGTKLVFHQAVDQVEDTDYFKTSESTVQDIFVYDLTDGSTRKITNNYAGATSYFPVWNRDDTIVYIDRDTDGGFAFSTANPFALSSNPVLENLEIGQCTTREQNILSILGEQWIDICLQTDHQDRQNSILTALSLNRSICTQLVNQHYSQLESMASSRNIILDREELLSLCPETDVIEVDREDEAETTPEQLFSVKCATCHAGLAALNEARTQSASSRNELWVDEAIARINSSDPTYSMPMGGSLNTREKGQLNQYLQSFRGQ
;
A
#
# COMPACT_ATOMS: atom_id res chain seq x y z
N MET A 1 28.20 -40.21 38.18
CA MET A 1 27.73 -39.13 37.30
C MET A 1 26.28 -39.43 36.95
N LYS A 2 25.32 -38.75 37.59
CA LYS A 2 23.88 -38.90 37.34
C LYS A 2 23.43 -37.72 36.49
N PHE A 3 22.87 -37.97 35.32
CA PHE A 3 22.23 -36.95 34.49
C PHE A 3 20.77 -36.79 34.94
N THR A 4 20.42 -35.58 35.35
CA THR A 4 19.05 -35.17 35.64
C THR A 4 18.47 -34.57 34.36
N ILE A 5 17.45 -35.21 33.79
CA ILE A 5 16.66 -34.68 32.69
C ILE A 5 15.62 -33.74 33.30
N LEU A 6 15.71 -32.45 32.99
CA LEU A 6 14.72 -31.44 33.37
C LEU A 6 13.70 -31.33 32.22
N SER A 7 12.50 -31.85 32.44
CA SER A 7 11.36 -31.65 31.53
C SER A 7 10.80 -30.24 31.72
N PHE A 8 10.90 -29.41 30.70
CA PHE A 8 10.19 -28.14 30.61
C PHE A 8 8.72 -28.40 30.24
N LEU A 9 7.82 -28.22 31.21
CA LEU A 9 6.38 -28.10 30.96
C LEU A 9 6.08 -26.68 30.48
N PHE A 10 5.67 -26.54 29.21
CA PHE A 10 5.01 -25.34 28.72
C PHE A 10 3.60 -25.28 29.31
N LEU A 11 3.37 -24.36 30.24
CA LEU A 11 2.03 -23.97 30.68
C LEU A 11 1.46 -22.99 29.66
N PHE A 12 0.50 -23.46 28.85
CA PHE A 12 -0.38 -22.58 28.09
C PHE A 12 -1.26 -21.81 29.09
N ASN A 13 -0.97 -20.52 29.25
CA ASN A 13 -1.85 -19.58 29.93
C ASN A 13 -3.05 -19.32 29.03
N THR A 14 -4.21 -19.88 29.36
CA THR A 14 -5.49 -19.50 28.77
C THR A 14 -5.85 -18.09 29.25
N TYR A 15 -5.57 -17.07 28.43
CA TYR A 15 -6.10 -15.73 28.58
C TYR A 15 -7.59 -15.75 28.22
N ALA A 16 -8.45 -15.89 29.22
CA ALA A 16 -9.90 -15.78 29.07
C ALA A 16 -10.38 -14.66 30.00
N GLY A 17 -10.29 -13.43 29.51
CA GLY A 17 -10.71 -12.23 30.23
C GLY A 17 -10.92 -11.08 29.26
N PHE A 18 -11.91 -11.19 28.37
CA PHE A 18 -12.41 -10.06 27.60
C PHE A 18 -13.27 -9.20 28.55
N GLU A 19 -12.67 -8.16 29.13
CA GLU A 19 -13.45 -7.06 29.69
C GLU A 19 -14.18 -6.38 28.53
N ARG A 20 -15.50 -6.23 28.65
CA ARG A 20 -16.29 -5.48 27.67
C ARG A 20 -15.79 -4.04 27.65
N VAL A 21 -15.17 -3.63 26.54
CA VAL A 21 -14.91 -2.22 26.24
C VAL A 21 -16.23 -1.47 26.38
N ALA A 22 -16.24 -0.39 27.17
CA ALA A 22 -17.43 0.43 27.32
C ALA A 22 -17.88 0.92 25.94
N ALA A 23 -19.20 0.94 25.69
CA ALA A 23 -19.73 1.44 24.43
C ALA A 23 -19.17 2.84 24.14
N VAL A 24 -18.54 3.01 22.98
CA VAL A 24 -18.03 4.29 22.52
C VAL A 24 -19.23 5.24 22.40
N PRO A 25 -19.22 6.43 23.03
CA PRO A 25 -20.31 7.38 22.90
C PRO A 25 -20.47 7.77 21.43
N GLU A 26 -21.71 7.75 20.92
CA GLU A 26 -22.02 8.28 19.58
C GLU A 26 -21.64 9.77 19.55
N ILE A 27 -20.72 10.14 18.66
CA ILE A 27 -20.31 11.52 18.42
C ILE A 27 -21.23 12.08 17.34
N ASP A 28 -22.31 12.75 17.75
CA ASP A 28 -23.27 13.43 16.86
C ASP A 28 -22.79 14.86 16.55
N ASP A 29 -21.54 14.99 16.10
CA ASP A 29 -20.97 16.25 15.62
C ASP A 29 -20.67 16.13 14.12
N PRO A 30 -21.32 16.93 13.26
CA PRO A 30 -21.08 16.92 11.81
C PRO A 30 -19.61 17.18 11.41
N ILE A 31 -18.79 17.78 12.29
CA ILE A 31 -17.35 18.00 12.07
C ILE A 31 -16.59 16.66 12.05
N CYS A 32 -17.15 15.62 12.66
CA CYS A 32 -16.57 14.28 12.78
C CYS A 32 -17.07 13.30 11.72
N GLU A 33 -18.16 13.61 11.02
CA GLU A 33 -18.66 12.87 9.87
C GLU A 33 -17.82 13.21 8.63
N LEU A 34 -16.65 12.60 8.51
CA LEU A 34 -15.95 12.53 7.23
C LEU A 34 -16.51 11.33 6.46
N GLU A 35 -17.25 11.59 5.38
CA GLU A 35 -17.52 10.55 4.39
C GLU A 35 -16.18 9.95 3.94
N ASN A 36 -16.16 8.63 3.66
CA ASN A 36 -15.05 7.98 2.98
C ASN A 36 -15.41 7.79 1.51
N PRO A 37 -15.36 8.86 0.69
CA PRO A 37 -15.73 8.81 -0.73
C PRO A 37 -14.74 7.99 -1.57
N TYR A 38 -13.60 7.59 -0.97
CA TYR A 38 -12.58 6.82 -1.67
C TYR A 38 -12.89 5.33 -1.70
N LEU A 39 -13.73 4.82 -0.79
CA LEU A 39 -14.00 3.39 -0.66
C LEU A 39 -14.74 2.84 -1.89
N ILE A 40 -14.13 1.85 -2.55
CA ILE A 40 -14.68 1.12 -3.70
C ILE A 40 -15.38 -0.15 -3.23
N SER A 41 -14.70 -0.94 -2.40
CA SER A 41 -15.18 -2.24 -1.95
C SER A 41 -14.59 -2.61 -0.59
N LYS A 42 -15.30 -3.46 0.14
CA LYS A 42 -14.87 -4.02 1.42
C LYS A 42 -15.14 -5.52 1.44
N ARG A 43 -14.16 -6.31 1.87
CA ARG A 43 -14.22 -7.77 1.98
C ARG A 43 -13.88 -8.21 3.39
N GLU A 44 -14.90 -8.63 4.14
CA GLU A 44 -14.71 -9.20 5.48
C GLU A 44 -13.89 -10.50 5.43
N ILE A 45 -13.08 -10.71 6.47
CA ILE A 45 -12.32 -11.93 6.70
C ILE A 45 -12.64 -12.50 8.08
N GLU A 46 -12.60 -13.82 8.19
CA GLU A 46 -12.97 -14.53 9.42
C GLU A 46 -11.83 -14.58 10.45
N ASP A 47 -10.59 -14.46 9.99
CA ASP A 47 -9.39 -14.56 10.80
C ASP A 47 -8.83 -13.19 11.18
N THR A 48 -8.05 -13.16 12.27
CA THR A 48 -7.25 -11.98 12.61
C THR A 48 -6.01 -11.96 11.72
N PRO A 49 -5.87 -10.96 10.83
CA PRO A 49 -4.67 -10.81 10.03
C PRO A 49 -3.51 -10.46 10.97
N ASN A 50 -2.32 -10.95 10.60
CA ASN A 50 -1.11 -10.72 11.37
C ASN A 50 -0.47 -9.37 10.99
N TYR A 51 0.87 -9.32 10.98
CA TYR A 51 1.61 -8.07 10.83
C TYR A 51 1.62 -7.47 9.41
N PHE A 52 1.15 -8.15 8.36
CA PHE A 52 1.25 -7.64 6.99
C PHE A 52 0.48 -8.46 5.94
N PHE A 53 0.14 -7.81 4.82
CA PHE A 53 -0.29 -8.46 3.57
C PHE A 53 0.28 -7.77 2.33
N ARG A 54 0.31 -8.47 1.19
CA ARG A 54 0.59 -7.92 -0.15
C ARG A 54 -0.58 -8.12 -1.09
N THR A 55 -0.65 -7.33 -2.14
CA THR A 55 -1.55 -7.58 -3.28
C THR A 55 -0.80 -8.26 -4.40
N ASN A 56 -1.53 -8.95 -5.28
CA ASN A 56 -1.06 -9.18 -6.64
C ASN A 56 -1.76 -8.15 -7.55
N PRO A 57 -0.98 -7.24 -8.16
CA PRO A 57 -1.54 -6.13 -8.94
C PRO A 57 -2.40 -6.57 -10.11
N ASP A 58 -2.19 -7.79 -10.61
CA ASP A 58 -2.83 -8.26 -11.84
C ASP A 58 -4.06 -9.16 -11.58
N ARG A 59 -4.33 -9.54 -10.33
CA ARG A 59 -5.33 -10.59 -10.01
C ARG A 59 -6.36 -10.25 -8.93
N ASN A 60 -6.39 -9.03 -8.42
CA ASN A 60 -7.28 -8.64 -7.31
C ASN A 60 -7.22 -9.66 -6.14
N GLU A 61 -6.01 -10.12 -5.84
CA GLU A 61 -5.70 -11.10 -4.80
C GLU A 61 -4.90 -10.41 -3.69
N VAL A 62 -5.14 -10.80 -2.44
CA VAL A 62 -4.33 -10.42 -1.27
C VAL A 62 -3.65 -11.64 -0.66
N TYR A 63 -2.42 -11.46 -0.22
CA TYR A 63 -1.51 -12.46 0.35
C TYR A 63 -1.24 -12.06 1.78
N TYR A 64 -1.72 -12.83 2.75
CA TYR A 64 -1.66 -12.43 4.14
C TYR A 64 -1.42 -13.64 5.04
N ASN A 65 -1.00 -13.39 6.29
CA ASN A 65 -0.99 -14.40 7.33
C ASN A 65 -2.20 -14.17 8.25
N GLY A 66 -3.06 -15.18 8.39
CA GLY A 66 -4.20 -15.19 9.32
C GLY A 66 -4.03 -16.33 10.32
N GLU A 67 -4.04 -16.00 11.62
CA GLU A 67 -3.88 -16.99 12.70
C GLU A 67 -2.66 -17.93 12.55
N GLY A 68 -1.55 -17.41 12.00
CA GLY A 68 -0.31 -18.16 11.79
C GLY A 68 -0.27 -19.01 10.51
N THR A 69 -1.30 -18.94 9.66
CA THR A 69 -1.34 -19.60 8.35
C THR A 69 -1.29 -18.57 7.23
N ASN A 70 -0.48 -18.83 6.21
CA ASN A 70 -0.44 -17.98 5.03
C ASN A 70 -1.60 -18.30 4.09
N TYR A 71 -2.21 -17.27 3.52
CA TYR A 71 -3.31 -17.39 2.57
C TYR A 71 -3.11 -16.47 1.37
N VAL A 72 -3.68 -16.88 0.23
CA VAL A 72 -4.12 -15.97 -0.83
C VAL A 72 -5.64 -15.91 -0.81
N LEU A 73 -6.21 -14.70 -0.88
CA LEU A 73 -7.64 -14.44 -0.93
C LEU A 73 -7.95 -13.64 -2.19
N ASN A 74 -8.88 -14.13 -3.00
CA ASN A 74 -9.44 -13.37 -4.12
C ASN A 74 -10.50 -12.39 -3.58
N LEU A 75 -10.31 -11.08 -3.80
CA LEU A 75 -11.19 -10.05 -3.25
C LEU A 75 -12.58 -10.02 -3.91
N ASP A 76 -12.69 -10.48 -5.17
CA ASP A 76 -13.96 -10.55 -5.90
C ASP A 76 -14.82 -11.72 -5.44
N THR A 77 -14.25 -12.92 -5.38
CA THR A 77 -14.99 -14.17 -5.10
C THR A 77 -15.03 -14.52 -3.63
N GLY A 78 -14.09 -14.02 -2.82
CA GLY A 78 -13.88 -14.44 -1.44
C GLY A 78 -13.23 -15.82 -1.32
N GLU A 79 -12.80 -16.43 -2.43
CA GLU A 79 -12.10 -17.72 -2.41
C GLU A 79 -10.73 -17.56 -1.76
N ARG A 80 -10.46 -18.43 -0.78
CA ARG A 80 -9.22 -18.44 -0.01
C ARG A 80 -8.47 -19.76 -0.22
N GLN A 81 -7.18 -19.67 -0.49
CA GLN A 81 -6.28 -20.83 -0.61
C GLN A 81 -5.12 -20.70 0.38
N SER A 82 -4.76 -21.78 1.05
CA SER A 82 -3.58 -21.82 1.93
C SER A 82 -2.27 -21.80 1.13
N LEU A 83 -1.27 -21.15 1.71
CA LEU A 83 0.08 -20.99 1.19
C LEU A 83 1.10 -21.56 2.19
N PRO A 84 2.32 -21.91 1.74
CA PRO A 84 3.37 -22.37 2.64
C PRO A 84 3.88 -21.25 3.55
N GLY A 85 4.53 -21.63 4.65
CA GLY A 85 5.18 -20.70 5.58
C GLY A 85 4.33 -20.30 6.78
N GLN A 86 4.96 -19.61 7.74
CA GLN A 86 4.32 -19.16 8.98
C GLN A 86 4.38 -17.64 9.17
N TYR A 87 5.07 -16.93 8.27
CA TYR A 87 5.20 -15.47 8.23
C TYR A 87 4.71 -14.95 6.90
N ASP A 88 4.41 -13.65 6.88
CA ASP A 88 3.71 -12.97 5.81
C ASP A 88 4.28 -13.28 4.41
N PRO A 89 3.46 -13.86 3.52
CA PRO A 89 3.87 -14.24 2.19
C PRO A 89 3.94 -12.98 1.29
N VAL A 90 5.01 -12.87 0.50
CA VAL A 90 5.19 -11.75 -0.44
C VAL A 90 5.37 -12.28 -1.86
N PRO A 91 4.45 -12.00 -2.79
CA PRO A 91 4.66 -12.32 -4.19
C PRO A 91 5.74 -11.40 -4.80
N SER A 92 6.40 -11.86 -5.85
CA SER A 92 7.06 -10.96 -6.81
C SER A 92 6.01 -10.06 -7.46
N GLU A 93 6.42 -8.89 -7.96
CA GLU A 93 5.48 -7.90 -8.54
C GLU A 93 4.76 -8.42 -9.80
N ASP A 94 5.25 -9.50 -10.41
CA ASP A 94 4.61 -10.22 -11.53
C ASP A 94 3.84 -11.48 -11.10
N GLY A 95 3.78 -11.76 -9.80
CA GLY A 95 3.04 -12.88 -9.20
C GLY A 95 3.55 -14.28 -9.57
N ARG A 96 4.75 -14.43 -10.14
CA ARG A 96 5.33 -15.73 -10.53
C ARG A 96 5.98 -16.48 -9.37
N VAL A 97 6.53 -15.75 -8.41
CA VAL A 97 7.30 -16.30 -7.29
C VAL A 97 6.71 -15.79 -5.98
N LEU A 98 6.65 -16.65 -4.97
CA LEU A 98 6.26 -16.28 -3.60
C LEU A 98 7.47 -16.40 -2.69
N THR A 99 7.78 -15.36 -1.94
CA THR A 99 8.76 -15.41 -0.86
C THR A 99 8.08 -15.57 0.49
N THR A 100 8.58 -16.46 1.33
CA THR A 100 8.11 -16.62 2.70
C THR A 100 9.30 -16.70 3.65
N PRO A 101 9.38 -15.84 4.68
CA PRO A 101 10.45 -15.90 5.66
C PRO A 101 10.23 -17.06 6.64
N VAL A 102 11.31 -17.50 7.27
CA VAL A 102 11.28 -18.44 8.40
C VAL A 102 12.13 -17.86 9.53
N LEU A 103 11.56 -17.77 10.74
CA LEU A 103 12.20 -17.13 11.90
C LEU A 103 13.59 -17.71 12.15
N GLN A 104 14.60 -16.83 12.23
CA GLN A 104 15.99 -17.19 12.51
C GLN A 104 16.57 -18.23 11.53
N ARG A 105 15.97 -18.35 10.34
CA ARG A 105 16.37 -19.30 9.29
C ARG A 105 16.28 -18.61 7.93
N ASP A 106 15.78 -19.36 6.96
CA ASP A 106 16.01 -19.18 5.55
C ASP A 106 14.83 -18.44 4.89
N LEU A 107 15.10 -17.66 3.86
CA LEU A 107 14.10 -17.11 2.96
C LEU A 107 13.76 -18.15 1.88
N LYS A 108 12.49 -18.52 1.78
CA LYS A 108 12.03 -19.55 0.83
C LYS A 108 11.32 -18.94 -0.35
N PHE A 109 11.57 -19.51 -1.53
CA PHE A 109 10.94 -19.12 -2.79
C PHE A 109 10.09 -20.27 -3.31
N TYR A 110 8.83 -19.99 -3.67
CA TYR A 110 7.90 -20.97 -4.20
C TYR A 110 7.37 -20.58 -5.59
N ASP A 111 7.06 -21.60 -6.40
CA ASP A 111 6.42 -21.46 -7.70
C ASP A 111 4.91 -21.21 -7.54
N MET A 112 4.46 -20.00 -7.86
CA MET A 112 3.06 -19.61 -7.71
C MET A 112 2.12 -20.30 -8.70
N GLU A 113 2.59 -20.64 -9.90
CA GLU A 113 1.77 -21.39 -10.86
C GLU A 113 1.48 -22.79 -10.32
N ARG A 114 2.53 -23.43 -9.76
CA ARG A 114 2.36 -24.73 -9.11
C ARG A 114 1.46 -24.66 -7.89
N LEU A 115 1.64 -23.68 -7.00
CA LEU A 115 0.79 -23.54 -5.81
C LEU A 115 -0.68 -23.38 -6.18
N ARG A 116 -1.01 -22.52 -7.14
CA ARG A 116 -2.39 -22.29 -7.60
C ARG A 116 -3.04 -23.51 -8.26
N SER A 117 -2.25 -24.45 -8.76
CA SER A 117 -2.78 -25.67 -9.39
C SER A 117 -3.29 -26.71 -8.39
N ILE A 118 -3.24 -26.41 -7.08
CA ILE A 118 -3.49 -27.37 -6.00
C ILE A 118 -4.60 -26.84 -5.08
N ASP A 119 -5.80 -27.42 -5.19
CA ASP A 119 -6.97 -26.99 -4.40
C ASP A 119 -6.82 -27.19 -2.88
N SER A 120 -5.97 -28.13 -2.45
CA SER A 120 -5.77 -28.47 -1.04
C SER A 120 -4.35 -28.98 -0.80
N PRO A 121 -3.36 -28.08 -0.70
CA PRO A 121 -1.96 -28.46 -0.69
C PRO A 121 -1.54 -29.19 0.61
N SER A 122 -0.82 -30.29 0.43
CA SER A 122 -0.11 -31.01 1.49
C SER A 122 1.32 -30.47 1.71
N ALA A 123 2.00 -30.94 2.75
CA ALA A 123 3.40 -30.56 2.99
C ALA A 123 4.32 -30.99 1.82
N GLU A 124 4.05 -32.14 1.21
CA GLU A 124 4.72 -32.67 0.04
C GLU A 124 4.50 -31.79 -1.19
N ASP A 125 3.29 -31.24 -1.35
CA ASP A 125 2.97 -30.30 -2.42
C ASP A 125 3.78 -29.01 -2.27
N TYR A 126 3.84 -28.43 -1.07
CA TYR A 126 4.68 -27.26 -0.79
C TYR A 126 6.16 -27.54 -1.03
N LYS A 127 6.66 -28.71 -0.61
CA LYS A 127 8.04 -29.12 -0.88
C LYS A 127 8.31 -29.22 -2.39
N SER A 128 7.31 -29.65 -3.15
CA SER A 128 7.43 -29.78 -4.60
C SER A 128 7.35 -28.44 -5.35
N ALA A 129 6.77 -27.41 -4.73
CA ALA A 129 6.73 -26.04 -5.24
C ALA A 129 7.93 -25.18 -4.80
N LEU A 130 8.77 -25.66 -3.88
CA LEU A 130 9.96 -24.96 -3.42
C LEU A 130 10.98 -24.82 -4.56
N LEU A 131 11.33 -23.59 -4.90
CA LEU A 131 12.29 -23.21 -5.95
C LEU A 131 13.69 -22.98 -5.37
N LEU A 132 13.78 -22.34 -4.21
CA LEU A 132 15.03 -22.00 -3.53
C LEU A 132 14.79 -21.89 -2.02
N ASP A 133 15.78 -22.33 -1.24
CA ASP A 133 15.89 -22.15 0.21
C ASP A 133 17.18 -21.36 0.44
N ASP A 134 17.07 -20.06 0.78
CA ASP A 134 18.21 -19.15 0.93
C ASP A 134 18.48 -18.88 2.41
N ASP A 135 19.47 -19.58 2.96
CA ASP A 135 19.89 -19.51 4.37
C ASP A 135 20.74 -18.28 4.71
N GLU A 136 21.07 -17.44 3.73
CA GLU A 136 21.83 -16.20 3.95
C GLU A 136 20.92 -14.98 4.14
N MET A 137 19.68 -15.04 3.66
CA MET A 137 18.67 -13.99 3.82
C MET A 137 17.74 -14.28 4.99
N ILE A 138 17.99 -13.63 6.11
CA ILE A 138 17.27 -13.82 7.37
C ILE A 138 16.40 -12.58 7.64
N GLY A 139 15.27 -12.78 8.30
CA GLY A 139 14.35 -11.75 8.75
C GLY A 139 12.91 -12.19 8.61
N VAL A 140 11.99 -11.42 9.17
CA VAL A 140 10.55 -11.69 9.09
C VAL A 140 9.82 -10.62 8.32
N TYR A 141 10.33 -9.39 8.33
CA TYR A 141 9.82 -8.32 7.48
C TYR A 141 10.53 -8.34 6.14
N GLN A 142 9.76 -8.29 5.05
CA GLN A 142 10.31 -8.36 3.70
C GLN A 142 9.55 -7.50 2.71
N SER A 143 10.25 -7.07 1.66
CA SER A 143 9.66 -6.51 0.45
C SER A 143 10.44 -6.91 -0.81
N THR A 144 9.76 -6.89 -1.95
CA THR A 144 10.27 -7.35 -3.25
C THR A 144 10.16 -6.22 -4.28
N ALA A 145 11.05 -6.24 -5.28
CA ALA A 145 11.04 -5.31 -6.40
C ALA A 145 11.51 -6.01 -7.68
N ASN A 146 11.01 -5.56 -8.83
CA ASN A 146 11.47 -6.02 -10.14
C ASN A 146 12.53 -5.04 -10.67
N LEU A 147 13.79 -5.45 -10.65
CA LEU A 147 14.90 -4.65 -11.20
C LEU A 147 14.89 -4.65 -12.74
N GLU A 148 14.31 -5.69 -13.34
CA GLU A 148 14.06 -5.80 -14.77
C GLU A 148 12.53 -5.86 -15.03
N PRO A 149 11.99 -5.14 -16.04
CA PRO A 149 10.55 -5.05 -16.29
C PRO A 149 9.83 -6.38 -16.52
N ASP A 150 10.55 -7.39 -17.03
CA ASP A 150 10.03 -8.73 -17.26
C ASP A 150 10.13 -9.64 -16.02
N GLY A 151 10.55 -9.10 -14.88
CA GLY A 151 10.76 -9.80 -13.61
C GLY A 151 11.89 -10.82 -13.63
N SER A 152 12.78 -10.83 -14.64
CA SER A 152 13.87 -11.81 -14.71
C SER A 152 14.96 -11.58 -13.65
N LEU A 153 15.01 -10.36 -13.10
CA LEU A 153 15.83 -9.99 -11.97
C LEU A 153 14.95 -9.30 -10.92
N ILE A 154 14.86 -9.90 -9.73
CA ILE A 154 14.13 -9.36 -8.58
C ILE A 154 15.09 -9.05 -7.44
N ARG A 155 14.79 -8.01 -6.66
CA ARG A 155 15.47 -7.69 -5.41
C ARG A 155 14.54 -8.04 -4.26
N VAL A 156 15.06 -8.71 -3.24
CA VAL A 156 14.35 -8.94 -1.98
C VAL A 156 15.13 -8.27 -0.86
N ILE A 157 14.47 -7.47 -0.03
CA ILE A 157 15.02 -6.90 1.20
C ILE A 157 14.37 -7.57 2.41
N THR A 158 15.16 -7.82 3.45
CA THR A 158 14.72 -8.30 4.77
C THR A 158 15.28 -7.40 5.87
N ASP A 159 14.68 -7.41 7.06
CA ASP A 159 15.00 -6.49 8.16
C ASP A 159 16.08 -6.95 9.15
N GLU A 160 16.39 -8.24 9.21
CA GLU A 160 17.33 -8.76 10.21
C GLU A 160 18.79 -8.39 9.90
N LYS A 161 19.58 -8.10 10.96
CA LYS A 161 20.97 -7.61 10.91
C LYS A 161 21.16 -6.21 10.29
N GLY A 162 20.15 -5.35 10.42
CA GLY A 162 20.25 -3.95 9.99
C GLY A 162 19.93 -3.77 8.51
N SER A 163 18.84 -4.41 8.07
CA SER A 163 18.30 -4.45 6.70
C SER A 163 19.29 -4.92 5.64
N THR A 164 18.98 -6.03 4.97
CA THR A 164 19.84 -6.64 3.94
C THR A 164 19.01 -6.88 2.69
N PHE A 165 19.56 -6.62 1.50
CA PHE A 165 18.93 -7.10 0.25
C PHE A 165 19.80 -8.12 -0.47
N ARG A 166 19.17 -8.90 -1.32
CA ARG A 166 19.83 -9.77 -2.30
C ARG A 166 19.03 -9.78 -3.60
N ASP A 167 19.76 -9.86 -4.70
CA ASP A 167 19.16 -9.95 -6.03
C ASP A 167 19.06 -11.43 -6.45
N TYR A 168 18.01 -11.76 -7.20
CA TYR A 168 17.70 -13.11 -7.63
C TYR A 168 17.30 -13.13 -9.09
N ARG A 169 17.82 -14.10 -9.83
CA ARG A 169 17.38 -14.34 -11.20
C ARG A 169 16.27 -15.36 -11.25
N VAL A 170 15.18 -14.95 -11.88
CA VAL A 170 13.99 -15.77 -12.15
C VAL A 170 14.01 -16.14 -13.62
N SER A 171 13.91 -17.42 -13.93
CA SER A 171 13.78 -17.87 -15.31
C SER A 171 12.67 -18.88 -15.46
N THR A 172 11.85 -18.72 -16.49
CA THR A 172 10.81 -19.69 -16.85
C THR A 172 11.22 -20.36 -18.16
N ARG A 173 11.40 -21.68 -18.15
CA ARG A 173 11.71 -22.47 -19.34
C ARG A 173 10.80 -23.67 -19.41
N PHE A 174 10.11 -23.85 -20.54
CA PHE A 174 9.17 -24.95 -20.75
C PHE A 174 8.09 -25.04 -19.64
N GLY A 175 7.56 -23.90 -19.20
CA GLY A 175 6.57 -23.82 -18.12
C GLY A 175 7.11 -24.18 -16.73
N ARG A 176 8.43 -24.17 -16.53
CA ARG A 176 9.05 -24.39 -15.23
C ARG A 176 9.80 -23.14 -14.79
N THR A 177 9.43 -22.59 -13.65
CA THR A 177 10.12 -21.47 -13.03
C THR A 177 11.29 -21.99 -12.20
N SER A 178 12.39 -21.24 -12.18
CA SER A 178 13.55 -21.50 -11.32
C SER A 178 14.09 -20.18 -10.80
N VAL A 179 14.54 -20.18 -9.54
CA VAL A 179 15.15 -19.02 -8.88
C VAL A 179 16.58 -19.37 -8.49
N ARG A 180 17.49 -18.42 -8.66
CA ARG A 180 18.84 -18.51 -8.10
C ARG A 180 19.28 -17.15 -7.57
N ALA A 181 20.05 -17.14 -6.48
CA ALA A 181 20.74 -15.95 -6.03
C ALA A 181 21.66 -15.36 -7.13
N ASP A 182 21.79 -14.04 -7.16
CA ASP A 182 22.63 -13.28 -8.09
C ASP A 182 23.63 -12.39 -7.33
N GLY A 183 24.43 -13.01 -6.47
CA GLY A 183 25.43 -12.33 -5.63
C GLY A 183 25.28 -12.67 -4.16
N PRO A 184 26.15 -12.15 -3.28
CA PRO A 184 25.98 -12.25 -1.83
C PRO A 184 24.90 -11.27 -1.32
N PRO A 185 24.34 -11.49 -0.12
CA PRO A 185 23.52 -10.47 0.55
C PRO A 185 24.31 -9.18 0.77
N THR A 186 23.62 -8.04 0.65
CA THR A 186 24.18 -6.68 0.75
C THR A 186 23.46 -5.91 1.84
N ARG A 187 24.19 -5.43 2.84
CA ARG A 187 23.62 -4.62 3.92
C ARG A 187 23.25 -3.23 3.42
N VAL A 188 22.10 -2.73 3.83
CA VAL A 188 21.57 -1.43 3.43
C VAL A 188 21.96 -0.37 4.44
N CYS A 189 22.35 0.81 3.96
CA CYS A 189 22.58 1.98 4.79
C CYS A 189 23.49 1.69 6.01
N GLU A 190 24.65 1.06 5.82
CA GLU A 190 25.47 0.49 6.90
C GLU A 190 25.75 1.42 8.11
N ASN A 191 25.74 2.74 7.89
CA ASN A 191 25.95 3.76 8.92
C ASN A 191 24.67 4.28 9.59
N ARG A 192 23.52 3.65 9.37
CA ARG A 192 22.23 4.04 9.94
C ARG A 192 21.53 2.85 10.61
N ASP A 193 20.81 3.13 11.68
CA ASP A 193 19.87 2.18 12.26
C ASP A 193 18.51 2.40 11.62
N ILE A 194 18.09 1.48 10.76
CA ILE A 194 16.85 1.57 9.99
C ILE A 194 15.94 0.39 10.30
N LYS A 195 14.63 0.67 10.36
CA LYS A 195 13.56 -0.32 10.62
C LYS A 195 12.49 -0.27 9.54
N LEU A 196 11.78 -1.38 9.40
CA LEU A 196 10.63 -1.53 8.48
C LEU A 196 10.95 -1.15 7.02
N PRO A 197 12.01 -1.71 6.41
CA PRO A 197 12.42 -1.34 5.07
C PRO A 197 11.41 -1.79 4.01
N MET A 198 10.95 -0.85 3.20
CA MET A 198 10.04 -1.08 2.08
C MET A 198 10.68 -0.53 0.80
N ILE A 199 11.01 -1.39 -0.16
CA ILE A 199 11.60 -0.97 -1.43
C ILE A 199 10.54 -0.57 -2.46
N SER A 200 10.87 0.40 -3.32
CA SER A 200 10.06 0.76 -4.48
C SER A 200 9.98 -0.39 -5.48
N LYS A 201 8.98 -0.35 -6.37
CA LYS A 201 8.72 -1.41 -7.36
C LYS A 201 9.89 -1.67 -8.30
N ASP A 202 10.75 -0.67 -8.51
CA ASP A 202 11.98 -0.73 -9.31
C ASP A 202 13.27 -0.96 -8.48
N GLY A 203 13.15 -1.05 -7.15
CA GLY A 203 14.24 -1.34 -6.22
C GLY A 203 15.27 -0.22 -6.02
N ARG A 204 14.97 1.00 -6.50
CA ARG A 204 15.88 2.16 -6.44
C ARG A 204 15.64 3.08 -5.26
N LEU A 205 14.44 3.06 -4.70
CA LEU A 205 14.09 3.79 -3.48
C LEU A 205 13.77 2.80 -2.37
N MET A 206 13.91 3.27 -1.14
CA MET A 206 13.51 2.55 0.05
C MET A 206 12.90 3.53 1.04
N ALA A 207 11.70 3.24 1.52
CA ALA A 207 11.14 3.87 2.69
C ALA A 207 11.57 3.08 3.92
N ALA A 208 12.09 3.75 4.94
CA ALA A 208 12.42 3.11 6.22
C ALA A 208 12.32 4.13 7.35
N ARG A 209 12.08 3.64 8.56
CA ARG A 209 12.18 4.45 9.78
C ARG A 209 13.65 4.62 10.15
N ASP A 210 14.11 5.86 10.28
CA ASP A 210 15.45 6.21 10.73
C ASP A 210 15.47 6.36 12.26
N MET A 211 16.06 5.38 12.94
CA MET A 211 16.12 5.33 14.40
C MET A 211 17.21 6.25 14.99
N ASN A 212 18.00 6.91 14.13
CA ASN A 212 18.98 7.89 14.58
C ASN A 212 18.34 9.22 15.00
N ASP A 213 17.11 9.48 14.57
CA ASP A 213 16.37 10.68 14.95
C ASP A 213 15.65 10.48 16.29
N THR A 214 15.31 11.57 16.98
CA THR A 214 14.56 11.52 18.24
C THR A 214 13.47 12.61 18.23
N PRO A 215 12.19 12.25 18.01
CA PRO A 215 11.69 10.90 17.73
C PRO A 215 12.15 10.36 16.37
N PRO A 216 12.13 9.03 16.14
CA PRO A 216 12.38 8.45 14.83
C PRO A 216 11.43 9.05 13.78
N THR A 217 11.86 9.13 12.52
CA THR A 217 11.01 9.58 11.41
C THR A 217 11.13 8.60 10.25
N THR A 218 10.09 8.51 9.43
CA THR A 218 10.12 7.72 8.21
C THR A 218 10.72 8.55 7.09
N LYS A 219 11.80 8.03 6.49
CA LYS A 219 12.55 8.66 5.40
C LYS A 219 12.53 7.81 4.16
N ILE A 220 12.65 8.47 3.02
CA ILE A 220 12.85 7.87 1.72
C ILE A 220 14.33 7.99 1.37
N PHE A 221 14.94 6.86 1.07
CA PHE A 221 16.33 6.74 0.69
C PHE A 221 16.44 6.36 -0.77
N SER A 222 17.35 6.98 -1.51
CA SER A 222 17.87 6.39 -2.74
C SER A 222 18.78 5.23 -2.37
N LEU A 223 18.67 4.12 -3.08
CA LEU A 223 19.37 2.87 -2.79
C LEU A 223 20.25 2.46 -3.98
N SER A 224 21.55 2.35 -3.72
CA SER A 224 22.53 1.87 -4.70
C SER A 224 22.69 0.34 -4.63
N ASN A 225 23.22 -0.25 -5.71
CA ASN A 225 23.46 -1.69 -5.80
C ASN A 225 24.54 -2.21 -4.83
N ASP A 226 25.35 -1.33 -4.24
CA ASP A 226 26.34 -1.69 -3.21
C ASP A 226 25.81 -1.52 -1.78
N GLY A 227 24.52 -1.18 -1.61
CA GLY A 227 23.89 -0.96 -0.31
C GLY A 227 24.07 0.46 0.24
N SER A 228 24.86 1.31 -0.42
CA SER A 228 24.93 2.73 -0.06
C SER A 228 23.59 3.42 -0.30
N CYS A 229 23.28 4.41 0.54
CA CYS A 229 22.00 5.10 0.47
C CYS A 229 22.12 6.58 0.85
N GLU A 230 21.23 7.40 0.31
CA GLU A 230 21.12 8.84 0.59
C GLU A 230 19.67 9.20 0.88
N VAL A 231 19.43 10.04 1.88
CA VAL A 231 18.09 10.55 2.19
C VAL A 231 17.64 11.46 1.06
N VAL A 232 16.53 11.09 0.40
CA VAL A 232 15.87 11.87 -0.64
C VAL A 232 14.79 12.75 -0.03
N GLN A 233 13.99 12.19 0.88
CA GLN A 233 12.87 12.86 1.53
C GLN A 233 12.74 12.41 2.98
N ASP A 234 12.37 13.32 3.87
CA ASP A 234 11.91 13.01 5.23
C ASP A 234 10.41 13.30 5.31
N LEU A 235 9.61 12.33 5.74
CA LEU A 235 8.17 12.52 5.90
C LEU A 235 7.83 13.27 7.19
N GLY A 236 8.80 13.42 8.10
CA GLY A 236 8.64 14.09 9.39
C GLY A 236 7.73 13.36 10.37
N VAL A 237 7.31 12.12 10.04
CA VAL A 237 6.33 11.35 10.79
C VAL A 237 6.79 9.93 11.02
N GLN A 238 6.35 9.33 12.12
CA GLN A 238 6.54 7.91 12.39
C GLN A 238 5.52 7.07 11.62
N ALA A 239 5.65 7.05 10.29
CA ALA A 239 4.80 6.19 9.50
C ALA A 239 4.99 4.73 9.91
N GLY A 240 3.92 3.97 9.81
CA GLY A 240 3.95 2.53 9.85
C GLY A 240 4.50 1.95 8.57
N LYS A 241 3.85 0.90 8.09
CA LYS A 241 4.14 0.33 6.79
C LYS A 241 3.91 1.37 5.69
N VAL A 242 4.85 1.43 4.76
CA VAL A 242 4.82 2.27 3.56
C VAL A 242 4.82 1.39 2.31
N ASP A 243 4.09 1.74 1.27
CA ASP A 243 4.23 1.14 -0.05
C ASP A 243 4.34 2.22 -1.14
N PHE A 244 5.20 1.98 -2.13
CA PHE A 244 5.35 2.85 -3.30
C PHE A 244 4.34 2.45 -4.36
N ASN A 245 3.77 3.42 -5.07
CA ASN A 245 2.99 3.10 -6.26
C ASN A 245 3.89 2.63 -7.41
N TYR A 246 3.29 2.21 -8.52
CA TYR A 246 4.03 1.55 -9.61
C TYR A 246 4.92 2.46 -10.45
N ASP A 247 4.66 3.77 -10.46
CA ASP A 247 5.53 4.74 -11.13
C ASP A 247 6.56 5.40 -10.18
N GLY A 248 6.48 5.10 -8.88
CA GLY A 248 7.39 5.63 -7.86
C GLY A 248 7.19 7.12 -7.56
N THR A 249 6.09 7.73 -7.99
CA THR A 249 5.76 9.13 -7.70
C THR A 249 4.99 9.30 -6.40
N LYS A 250 4.45 8.21 -5.82
CA LYS A 250 3.60 8.28 -4.62
C LYS A 250 3.92 7.18 -3.63
N LEU A 251 3.54 7.45 -2.40
CA LEU A 251 3.57 6.53 -1.28
C LEU A 251 2.18 6.41 -0.69
N VAL A 252 1.87 5.24 -0.15
CA VAL A 252 0.78 5.08 0.79
C VAL A 252 1.35 4.55 2.10
N PHE A 253 0.86 5.05 3.22
CA PHE A 253 1.28 4.59 4.54
C PHE A 253 0.14 4.70 5.54
N HIS A 254 0.30 4.07 6.70
CA HIS A 254 -0.59 4.33 7.83
C HIS A 254 0.16 5.03 8.95
N GLN A 255 -0.57 5.78 9.77
CA GLN A 255 -0.02 6.41 10.96
C GLN A 255 -1.03 6.30 12.10
N ALA A 256 -0.54 5.97 13.29
CA ALA A 256 -1.35 6.05 14.51
C ALA A 256 -1.57 7.51 14.93
N VAL A 257 -2.75 7.78 15.50
CA VAL A 257 -3.05 9.06 16.14
C VAL A 257 -2.14 9.30 17.32
N ASP A 258 -1.97 8.26 18.13
CA ASP A 258 -1.19 8.28 19.36
C ASP A 258 0.20 7.66 19.16
N GLN A 259 1.12 7.99 20.06
CA GLN A 259 2.41 7.31 20.09
C GLN A 259 2.24 5.82 20.36
N VAL A 260 2.80 5.00 19.47
CA VAL A 260 2.90 3.56 19.67
C VAL A 260 4.18 3.28 20.46
N GLU A 261 4.03 2.77 21.69
CA GLU A 261 5.16 2.45 22.57
C GLU A 261 6.07 1.33 22.02
N ASP A 262 5.54 0.43 21.17
CA ASP A 262 6.29 -0.65 20.53
C ASP A 262 6.81 -0.20 19.15
N THR A 263 8.12 0.05 19.06
CA THR A 263 8.77 0.56 17.86
C THR A 263 9.26 -0.52 16.90
N ASP A 264 9.31 -1.79 17.33
CA ASP A 264 10.00 -2.84 16.58
C ASP A 264 9.13 -3.45 15.48
N TYR A 265 7.88 -3.80 15.79
CA TYR A 265 6.88 -4.26 14.83
C TYR A 265 5.53 -3.72 15.27
N PHE A 266 4.89 -2.90 14.44
CA PHE A 266 3.60 -2.29 14.77
C PHE A 266 2.58 -3.36 15.15
N LYS A 267 2.16 -3.32 16.42
CA LYS A 267 1.01 -4.06 16.93
C LYS A 267 -0.11 -3.07 17.13
N THR A 268 -1.22 -3.31 16.45
CA THR A 268 -2.45 -2.57 16.71
C THR A 268 -3.00 -3.02 18.06
N SER A 269 -3.03 -2.15 19.06
CA SER A 269 -3.91 -2.39 20.23
C SER A 269 -5.36 -2.12 19.84
N GLU A 270 -6.32 -2.63 20.59
CA GLU A 270 -7.75 -2.33 20.36
C GLU A 270 -8.08 -0.85 20.51
N SER A 271 -7.22 -0.09 21.19
CA SER A 271 -7.38 1.35 21.40
C SER A 271 -6.65 2.20 20.37
N THR A 272 -5.79 1.62 19.52
CA THR A 272 -4.98 2.40 18.59
C THR A 272 -5.82 2.78 17.37
N VAL A 273 -6.11 4.07 17.23
CA VAL A 273 -6.69 4.62 16.00
C VAL A 273 -5.55 4.88 15.01
N GLN A 274 -5.63 4.29 13.82
CA GLN A 274 -4.69 4.54 12.73
C GLN A 274 -5.44 4.92 11.48
N ASP A 275 -4.83 5.78 10.67
CA ASP A 275 -5.39 6.20 9.40
C ASP A 275 -4.41 5.95 8.25
N ILE A 276 -4.97 5.77 7.06
CA ILE A 276 -4.23 5.65 5.81
C ILE A 276 -4.01 7.03 5.20
N PHE A 277 -2.80 7.28 4.72
CA PHE A 277 -2.38 8.49 4.05
C PHE A 277 -1.69 8.15 2.74
N VAL A 278 -1.90 9.00 1.73
CA VAL A 278 -1.15 9.01 0.47
C VAL A 278 -0.26 10.25 0.46
N TYR A 279 1.00 10.09 0.08
CA TYR A 279 1.98 11.16 -0.08
C TYR A 279 2.47 11.21 -1.53
N ASP A 280 2.43 12.38 -2.16
CA ASP A 280 3.01 12.57 -3.49
C ASP A 280 4.46 13.05 -3.37
N LEU A 281 5.39 12.29 -3.94
CA LEU A 281 6.83 12.58 -3.91
C LEU A 281 7.22 13.75 -4.83
N THR A 282 6.33 14.19 -5.72
CA THR A 282 6.59 15.23 -6.71
C THR A 282 6.42 16.63 -6.11
N ASP A 283 5.36 16.81 -5.33
CA ASP A 283 5.00 18.10 -4.71
C ASP A 283 4.94 18.04 -3.17
N GLY A 284 5.18 16.88 -2.58
CA GLY A 284 5.18 16.65 -1.13
C GLY A 284 3.81 16.77 -0.46
N SER A 285 2.73 16.80 -1.25
CA SER A 285 1.36 16.83 -0.74
C SER A 285 1.01 15.54 0.00
N THR A 286 0.14 15.66 1.01
CA THR A 286 -0.37 14.51 1.76
C THR A 286 -1.89 14.52 1.82
N ARG A 287 -2.50 13.36 1.61
CA ARG A 287 -3.94 13.15 1.65
C ARG A 287 -4.29 12.02 2.60
N LYS A 288 -5.20 12.27 3.54
CA LYS A 288 -5.78 11.21 4.38
C LYS A 288 -6.87 10.48 3.60
N ILE A 289 -6.86 9.16 3.63
CA ILE A 289 -7.78 8.28 2.88
C ILE A 289 -8.85 7.69 3.78
N THR A 290 -8.54 7.40 5.04
CA THR A 290 -9.52 6.89 6.01
C THR A 290 -9.79 7.92 7.08
N ASN A 291 -10.94 7.83 7.74
CA ASN A 291 -11.21 8.65 8.90
C ASN A 291 -11.73 7.80 10.05
N ASN A 292 -10.80 7.12 10.70
CA ASN A 292 -11.13 6.25 11.81
C ASN A 292 -11.37 7.04 13.09
N TYR A 293 -12.19 6.44 13.95
CA TYR A 293 -12.55 6.91 15.28
C TYR A 293 -12.23 5.84 16.31
N ALA A 294 -12.42 6.15 17.60
CA ALA A 294 -12.13 5.21 18.69
C ALA A 294 -12.79 3.83 18.45
N GLY A 295 -11.96 2.78 18.43
CA GLY A 295 -12.38 1.40 18.15
C GLY A 295 -12.32 0.97 16.69
N ALA A 296 -12.15 1.90 15.74
CA ALA A 296 -11.88 1.62 14.34
C ALA A 296 -10.42 1.91 14.00
N THR A 297 -9.82 1.14 13.08
CA THR A 297 -8.45 1.39 12.63
C THR A 297 -8.21 0.83 11.24
N SER A 298 -7.42 1.55 10.44
CA SER A 298 -7.02 1.16 9.10
C SER A 298 -5.50 1.15 8.98
N TYR A 299 -4.94 0.06 8.44
CA TYR A 299 -3.49 -0.12 8.43
C TYR A 299 -2.98 -1.04 7.31
N PHE A 300 -1.65 -1.08 7.18
CA PHE A 300 -0.89 -1.82 6.15
C PHE A 300 -1.34 -1.59 4.70
N PRO A 301 -1.44 -0.35 4.21
CA PRO A 301 -1.88 -0.11 2.85
C PRO A 301 -0.86 -0.59 1.81
N VAL A 302 -1.35 -1.02 0.65
CA VAL A 302 -0.57 -1.52 -0.51
C VAL A 302 -1.19 -0.98 -1.80
N TRP A 303 -0.36 -0.57 -2.75
CA TRP A 303 -0.83 -0.13 -4.07
C TRP A 303 -1.14 -1.30 -5.00
N ASN A 304 -2.19 -1.12 -5.80
CA ASN A 304 -2.41 -1.86 -7.04
C ASN A 304 -1.86 -1.07 -8.24
N ARG A 305 -1.75 -1.74 -9.39
CA ARG A 305 -1.21 -1.15 -10.63
C ARG A 305 -2.16 -0.12 -11.27
N ASP A 306 -3.43 -0.11 -10.88
CA ASP A 306 -4.44 0.83 -11.32
C ASP A 306 -4.57 2.06 -10.39
N ASP A 307 -3.57 2.30 -9.55
CA ASP A 307 -3.54 3.38 -8.55
C ASP A 307 -4.71 3.33 -7.55
N THR A 308 -5.31 2.15 -7.36
CA THR A 308 -6.11 1.88 -6.16
C THR A 308 -5.21 1.40 -5.03
N ILE A 309 -5.67 1.57 -3.80
CA ILE A 309 -5.01 1.05 -2.61
C ILE A 309 -5.87 -0.03 -1.96
N VAL A 310 -5.23 -1.05 -1.43
CA VAL A 310 -5.86 -2.03 -0.54
C VAL A 310 -5.27 -1.83 0.86
N TYR A 311 -6.10 -1.91 1.90
CA TYR A 311 -5.68 -1.81 3.29
C TYR A 311 -6.53 -2.74 4.17
N ILE A 312 -6.05 -3.03 5.38
CA ILE A 312 -6.85 -3.74 6.38
C ILE A 312 -7.67 -2.72 7.15
N ASP A 313 -8.95 -2.99 7.28
CA ASP A 313 -9.86 -2.32 8.20
C ASP A 313 -10.18 -3.23 9.36
N ARG A 314 -10.16 -2.66 10.57
CA ARG A 314 -10.80 -3.23 11.75
C ARG A 314 -11.95 -2.31 12.15
N ASP A 315 -13.15 -2.87 12.24
CA ASP A 315 -14.31 -2.13 12.74
C ASP A 315 -14.40 -2.14 14.28
N THR A 316 -15.38 -1.41 14.81
CA THR A 316 -15.63 -1.30 16.25
C THR A 316 -16.08 -2.59 16.91
N ASP A 317 -16.61 -3.54 16.14
CA ASP A 317 -17.02 -4.86 16.65
C ASP A 317 -15.82 -5.83 16.68
N GLY A 318 -14.65 -5.40 16.19
CA GLY A 318 -13.42 -6.16 16.12
C GLY A 318 -13.31 -7.04 14.87
N GLY A 319 -14.25 -6.93 13.93
CA GLY A 319 -14.19 -7.60 12.64
C GLY A 319 -13.09 -7.01 11.77
N PHE A 320 -12.45 -7.86 10.96
CA PHE A 320 -11.43 -7.45 10.01
C PHE A 320 -11.94 -7.53 8.57
N ALA A 321 -11.46 -6.63 7.73
CA ALA A 321 -11.75 -6.65 6.30
C ALA A 321 -10.57 -6.13 5.49
N PHE A 322 -10.48 -6.54 4.23
CA PHE A 322 -9.69 -5.84 3.22
C PHE A 322 -10.58 -4.82 2.51
N SER A 323 -10.18 -3.55 2.56
CA SER A 323 -10.86 -2.45 1.90
C SER A 323 -10.04 -1.97 0.72
N THR A 324 -10.70 -1.69 -0.39
CA THR A 324 -10.10 -1.13 -1.60
C THR A 324 -10.60 0.30 -1.75
N ALA A 325 -9.70 1.25 -1.92
CA ALA A 325 -10.03 2.65 -2.15
C ALA A 325 -9.34 3.22 -3.38
N ASN A 326 -10.00 4.16 -4.05
CA ASN A 326 -9.39 5.00 -5.08
C ASN A 326 -9.11 6.37 -4.47
N PRO A 327 -7.86 6.69 -4.10
CA PRO A 327 -7.51 7.97 -3.49
C PRO A 327 -7.71 9.18 -4.41
N PHE A 328 -8.01 8.95 -5.70
CA PHE A 328 -8.26 9.97 -6.74
C PHE A 328 -9.70 9.98 -7.25
N ALA A 329 -10.62 9.25 -6.60
CA ALA A 329 -12.04 9.29 -6.97
C ALA A 329 -12.66 10.69 -6.84
N LEU A 330 -12.05 11.54 -6.00
CA LEU A 330 -12.35 12.96 -5.90
C LEU A 330 -11.28 13.76 -6.63
N SER A 331 -11.67 14.80 -7.38
CA SER A 331 -10.68 15.77 -7.86
C SER A 331 -9.93 16.34 -6.66
N SER A 332 -8.61 16.32 -6.75
CA SER A 332 -7.73 16.97 -5.80
C SER A 332 -8.21 18.38 -5.48
N ASN A 333 -8.21 18.71 -4.19
CA ASN A 333 -8.40 20.07 -3.74
C ASN A 333 -7.01 20.73 -3.68
N PRO A 334 -6.69 21.70 -4.55
CA PRO A 334 -5.30 22.09 -4.84
C PRO A 334 -4.62 22.95 -3.76
N VAL A 335 -5.25 23.20 -2.61
CA VAL A 335 -4.82 24.32 -1.76
C VAL A 335 -3.81 23.91 -0.68
N LEU A 336 -3.89 22.68 -0.17
CA LEU A 336 -2.85 22.14 0.72
C LEU A 336 -1.81 21.30 -0.02
N GLU A 337 -1.99 21.08 -1.33
CA GLU A 337 -1.03 20.35 -2.17
C GLU A 337 0.33 21.07 -2.29
N ASN A 338 0.41 22.36 -1.91
CA ASN A 338 1.66 23.13 -1.93
C ASN A 338 2.35 23.24 -0.57
N LEU A 339 1.77 22.72 0.51
CA LEU A 339 2.39 22.71 1.84
C LEU A 339 3.18 21.41 2.00
N GLU A 340 4.41 21.40 1.48
CA GLU A 340 5.37 20.35 1.81
C GLU A 340 5.61 20.37 3.33
N ILE A 341 5.36 19.26 4.02
CA ILE A 341 5.56 19.13 5.48
C ILE A 341 6.97 19.59 5.91
N GLY A 342 7.97 19.38 5.03
CA GLY A 342 9.35 19.80 5.21
C GLY A 342 9.64 21.28 4.91
N GLN A 343 8.73 22.02 4.26
CA GLN A 343 8.88 23.45 3.95
C GLN A 343 8.03 24.36 4.83
N CYS A 344 7.06 23.82 5.59
CA CYS A 344 6.30 24.60 6.56
C CYS A 344 7.23 25.32 7.54
N THR A 345 7.00 26.61 7.75
CA THR A 345 7.64 27.34 8.85
C THR A 345 7.23 26.74 10.19
N THR A 346 8.07 26.92 11.22
CA THR A 346 7.71 26.52 12.59
C THR A 346 6.38 27.13 13.05
N ARG A 347 6.02 28.32 12.56
CA ARG A 347 4.70 28.91 12.83
C ARG A 347 3.59 28.10 12.19
N GLU A 348 3.64 27.86 10.88
CA GLU A 348 2.62 27.09 10.16
C GLU A 348 2.45 25.69 10.73
N GLN A 349 3.55 24.98 11.02
CA GLN A 349 3.51 23.66 11.67
C GLN A 349 2.77 23.71 13.01
N ASN A 350 3.01 24.73 13.82
CA ASN A 350 2.30 24.89 15.09
C ASN A 350 0.81 25.18 14.89
N ILE A 351 0.43 25.97 13.88
CA ILE A 351 -0.98 26.27 13.59
C ILE A 351 -1.70 25.03 13.09
N LEU A 352 -1.10 24.30 12.15
CA LEU A 352 -1.62 23.02 11.66
C LEU A 352 -1.74 22.01 12.80
N SER A 353 -0.73 21.92 13.67
CA SER A 353 -0.82 21.10 14.88
C SER A 353 -2.00 21.49 15.75
N ILE A 354 -2.22 22.78 16.06
CA ILE A 354 -3.36 23.24 16.86
C ILE A 354 -4.71 22.86 16.21
N LEU A 355 -4.86 23.07 14.90
CA LEU A 355 -6.08 22.71 14.17
C LEU A 355 -6.36 21.21 14.26
N GLY A 356 -5.36 20.38 13.99
CA GLY A 356 -5.53 18.92 14.02
C GLY A 356 -5.76 18.41 15.44
N GLU A 357 -5.07 18.97 16.44
CA GLU A 357 -5.29 18.63 17.83
C GLU A 357 -6.72 18.96 18.29
N GLN A 358 -7.26 20.11 17.89
CA GLN A 358 -8.63 20.47 18.22
C GLN A 358 -9.65 19.54 17.56
N TRP A 359 -9.40 19.14 16.30
CA TRP A 359 -10.24 18.15 15.64
C TRP A 359 -10.19 16.79 16.36
N ILE A 360 -8.98 16.33 16.72
CA ILE A 360 -8.77 15.09 17.50
C ILE A 360 -9.53 15.16 18.84
N ASP A 361 -9.47 16.30 19.54
CA ASP A 361 -10.19 16.50 20.80
C ASP A 361 -11.71 16.31 20.66
N ILE A 362 -12.28 16.90 19.61
CA ILE A 362 -13.72 16.84 19.36
C ILE A 362 -14.13 15.43 18.93
N CYS A 363 -13.39 14.86 17.98
CA CYS A 363 -13.83 13.69 17.22
C CYS A 363 -13.31 12.35 17.72
N LEU A 364 -12.22 12.31 18.48
CA LEU A 364 -11.68 11.07 19.01
C LEU A 364 -11.88 10.95 20.53
N GLN A 365 -12.15 12.06 21.23
CA GLN A 365 -12.34 12.11 22.68
C GLN A 365 -11.22 11.40 23.47
N THR A 366 -9.99 11.44 22.97
CA THR A 366 -8.86 10.76 23.60
C THR A 366 -8.12 11.67 24.58
N ASP A 367 -7.71 11.13 25.73
CA ASP A 367 -6.92 11.84 26.76
C ASP A 367 -5.41 11.87 26.41
N HIS A 368 -5.07 11.67 25.15
CA HIS A 368 -3.69 11.43 24.74
C HIS A 368 -2.89 12.73 24.62
N GLN A 369 -1.79 12.80 25.39
CA GLN A 369 -0.87 13.93 25.44
C GLN A 369 0.06 14.01 24.22
N ASP A 370 0.21 12.91 23.46
CA ASP A 370 1.14 12.80 22.35
C ASP A 370 0.42 12.65 21.00
N ARG A 371 0.14 13.78 20.33
CA ARG A 371 -0.66 13.87 19.10
C ARG A 371 0.19 14.02 17.85
N GLN A 372 0.95 12.97 17.52
CA GLN A 372 1.94 12.99 16.45
C GLN A 372 1.34 13.16 15.04
N ASN A 373 0.06 12.85 14.85
CA ASN A 373 -0.60 13.00 13.56
C ASN A 373 -1.42 14.30 13.44
N SER A 374 -1.33 15.22 14.40
CA SER A 374 -2.15 16.44 14.39
C SER A 374 -1.95 17.26 13.11
N ILE A 375 -0.71 17.45 12.67
CA ILE A 375 -0.42 18.14 11.41
C ILE A 375 -1.05 17.41 10.22
N LEU A 376 -0.89 16.09 10.14
CA LEU A 376 -1.46 15.28 9.06
C LEU A 376 -2.99 15.28 9.06
N THR A 377 -3.60 15.30 10.26
CA THR A 377 -5.05 15.44 10.43
C THR A 377 -5.50 16.81 9.92
N ALA A 378 -4.84 17.89 10.30
CA ALA A 378 -5.16 19.23 9.82
C ALA A 378 -5.03 19.33 8.31
N LEU A 379 -3.97 18.75 7.73
CA LEU A 379 -3.75 18.73 6.29
C LEU A 379 -4.83 17.97 5.50
N SER A 380 -5.61 17.13 6.19
CA SER A 380 -6.68 16.34 5.58
C SER A 380 -8.08 16.95 5.67
N LEU A 381 -8.26 18.02 6.45
CA LEU A 381 -9.56 18.63 6.62
C LEU A 381 -10.00 19.30 5.32
N ASN A 382 -11.20 18.96 4.83
CA ASN A 382 -11.79 19.72 3.73
C ASN A 382 -12.17 21.14 4.20
N ARG A 383 -12.44 22.05 3.25
CA ARG A 383 -12.76 23.45 3.55
C ARG A 383 -13.94 23.57 4.51
N SER A 384 -15.05 22.90 4.22
CA SER A 384 -16.25 22.93 5.05
C SER A 384 -15.93 22.57 6.51
N ILE A 385 -15.26 21.45 6.75
CA ILE A 385 -14.91 20.97 8.09
C ILE A 385 -13.90 21.90 8.76
N CYS A 386 -12.85 22.31 8.07
CA CYS A 386 -11.88 23.27 8.62
C CYS A 386 -12.55 24.60 8.99
N THR A 387 -13.42 25.12 8.11
CA THR A 387 -14.15 26.37 8.34
C THR A 387 -15.12 26.23 9.50
N GLN A 388 -15.82 25.11 9.62
CA GLN A 388 -16.69 24.82 10.76
C GLN A 388 -15.90 24.71 12.05
N LEU A 389 -14.79 23.97 12.05
CA LEU A 389 -13.87 23.85 13.19
C LEU A 389 -13.40 25.22 13.68
N VAL A 390 -12.88 26.05 12.77
CA VAL A 390 -12.44 27.41 13.09
C VAL A 390 -13.60 28.27 13.59
N ASN A 391 -14.77 28.20 12.94
CA ASN A 391 -15.88 29.08 13.28
C ASN A 391 -16.58 28.73 14.59
N GLN A 392 -16.68 27.44 14.91
CA GLN A 392 -17.41 26.94 16.07
C GLN A 392 -16.50 26.82 17.31
N HIS A 393 -15.19 26.59 17.12
CA HIS A 393 -14.24 26.32 18.21
C HIS A 393 -13.08 27.34 18.28
N TYR A 394 -13.25 28.55 17.74
CA TYR A 394 -12.20 29.59 17.74
C TYR A 394 -11.64 29.89 19.14
N SER A 395 -12.49 29.98 20.17
CA SER A 395 -12.04 30.26 21.53
C SER A 395 -11.10 29.20 22.10
N GLN A 396 -11.32 27.93 21.74
CA GLN A 396 -10.48 26.82 22.15
C GLN A 396 -9.15 26.85 21.39
N LEU A 397 -9.21 27.06 20.07
CA LEU A 397 -8.03 27.24 19.22
C LEU A 397 -7.14 28.40 19.71
N GLU A 398 -7.74 29.55 20.03
CA GLU A 398 -7.04 30.73 20.58
C GLU A 398 -6.40 30.43 21.94
N SER A 399 -7.08 29.67 22.81
CA SER A 399 -6.55 29.23 24.10
C SER A 399 -5.35 28.28 23.92
N MET A 400 -5.45 27.29 23.02
CA MET A 400 -4.36 26.37 22.69
C MET A 400 -3.15 27.13 22.14
N ALA A 401 -3.37 28.08 21.23
CA ALA A 401 -2.32 28.91 20.67
C ALA A 401 -1.64 29.80 21.70
N SER A 402 -2.43 30.43 22.57
CA SER A 402 -1.93 31.28 23.65
C SER A 402 -1.02 30.48 24.59
N SER A 403 -1.35 29.20 24.85
CA SER A 403 -0.50 28.31 25.66
C SER A 403 0.88 28.04 25.02
N ARG A 404 0.97 28.17 23.69
CA ARG A 404 2.19 28.02 22.88
C ARG A 404 2.86 29.36 22.54
N ASN A 405 2.42 30.48 23.14
CA ASN A 405 2.84 31.85 22.83
C ASN A 405 2.62 32.24 21.35
N ILE A 406 1.56 31.70 20.73
CA ILE A 406 1.15 32.02 19.37
C ILE A 406 -0.07 32.92 19.43
N ILE A 407 0.04 34.09 18.81
CA ILE A 407 -1.12 34.94 18.53
C ILE A 407 -1.74 34.40 17.24
N LEU A 408 -2.95 33.85 17.35
CA LEU A 408 -3.77 33.44 16.22
C LEU A 408 -4.79 34.52 15.90
N ASP A 409 -4.93 34.82 14.62
CA ASP A 409 -6.07 35.57 14.09
C ASP A 409 -7.05 34.61 13.41
N ARG A 410 -8.35 34.90 13.50
CA ARG A 410 -9.39 34.05 12.89
C ARG A 410 -9.29 34.02 11.38
N GLU A 411 -9.03 35.16 10.75
CA GLU A 411 -8.89 35.23 9.29
C GLU A 411 -7.61 34.51 8.83
N GLU A 412 -6.53 34.58 9.62
CA GLU A 412 -5.33 33.76 9.40
C GLU A 412 -5.66 32.26 9.41
N LEU A 413 -6.42 31.77 10.41
CA LEU A 413 -6.85 30.36 10.45
C LEU A 413 -7.74 29.97 9.26
N LEU A 414 -8.71 30.82 8.91
CA LEU A 414 -9.59 30.57 7.77
C LEU A 414 -8.82 30.57 6.44
N SER A 415 -7.72 31.34 6.34
CA SER A 415 -6.85 31.34 5.16
C SER A 415 -6.02 30.07 5.00
N LEU A 416 -5.87 29.29 6.08
CA LEU A 416 -5.23 27.97 6.04
C LEU A 416 -6.23 26.85 5.71
N CYS A 417 -7.53 27.12 5.79
CA CYS A 417 -8.53 26.19 5.29
C CYS A 417 -8.46 26.16 3.75
N PRO A 418 -8.64 24.98 3.12
CA PRO A 418 -8.63 24.88 1.66
C PRO A 418 -9.61 25.89 1.00
N GLU A 419 -9.25 26.50 -0.12
CA GLU A 419 -10.08 27.53 -0.79
C GLU A 419 -11.30 26.99 -1.54
N THR A 420 -11.39 25.67 -1.75
CA THR A 420 -12.53 25.04 -2.43
C THR A 420 -13.08 23.91 -1.57
N ASP A 421 -14.39 23.70 -1.57
CA ASP A 421 -14.93 22.41 -1.15
C ASP A 421 -14.57 21.38 -2.24
N VAL A 422 -14.44 20.10 -1.87
CA VAL A 422 -14.22 19.02 -2.83
C VAL A 422 -15.25 19.20 -3.95
N ILE A 423 -14.78 19.54 -5.15
CA ILE A 423 -15.66 19.57 -6.30
C ILE A 423 -16.00 18.10 -6.54
N GLU A 424 -17.26 17.72 -6.28
CA GLU A 424 -17.78 16.51 -6.90
C GLU A 424 -17.52 16.70 -8.38
N VAL A 425 -16.57 15.93 -8.91
CA VAL A 425 -16.37 15.87 -10.35
C VAL A 425 -17.67 15.25 -10.86
N ASP A 426 -18.58 16.09 -11.32
CA ASP A 426 -19.49 15.67 -12.38
C ASP A 426 -18.55 15.03 -13.39
N ARG A 427 -18.66 13.69 -13.56
CA ARG A 427 -17.81 12.86 -14.43
C ARG A 427 -17.94 13.24 -15.92
N GLU A 428 -18.37 14.45 -16.21
CA GLU A 428 -18.32 15.12 -17.48
C GLU A 428 -16.92 15.73 -17.64
N ASP A 429 -16.12 15.10 -18.50
CA ASP A 429 -14.83 15.58 -19.02
C ASP A 429 -13.55 15.22 -18.22
N GLU A 430 -13.41 13.95 -17.78
CA GLU A 430 -12.09 13.32 -17.90
C GLU A 430 -11.64 13.51 -19.36
N ALA A 431 -10.56 14.27 -19.58
CA ALA A 431 -10.01 14.53 -20.90
C ALA A 431 -10.00 13.22 -21.68
N GLU A 432 -10.78 13.14 -22.77
CA GLU A 432 -11.05 11.89 -23.45
C GLU A 432 -9.73 11.19 -23.78
N THR A 433 -9.42 10.13 -23.03
CA THR A 433 -8.32 9.24 -23.36
C THR A 433 -8.59 8.78 -24.78
N THR A 434 -7.74 9.23 -25.70
CA THR A 434 -7.92 8.88 -27.10
C THR A 434 -7.82 7.37 -27.22
N PRO A 435 -8.57 6.73 -28.12
CA PRO A 435 -8.47 5.28 -28.29
C PRO A 435 -7.04 4.79 -28.57
N GLU A 436 -6.20 5.63 -29.18
CA GLU A 436 -4.76 5.44 -29.38
C GLU A 436 -3.99 5.34 -28.04
N GLN A 437 -4.20 6.29 -27.13
CA GLN A 437 -3.59 6.29 -25.80
C GLN A 437 -4.06 5.09 -24.98
N LEU A 438 -5.37 4.80 -25.04
CA LEU A 438 -5.97 3.66 -24.37
C LEU A 438 -5.36 2.34 -24.87
N PHE A 439 -5.16 2.20 -26.19
CA PHE A 439 -4.47 1.05 -26.78
C PHE A 439 -2.99 0.98 -26.36
N SER A 440 -2.30 2.12 -26.31
CA SER A 440 -0.90 2.17 -25.87
C SER A 440 -0.70 1.70 -24.44
N VAL A 441 -1.63 2.04 -23.54
CA VAL A 441 -1.55 1.69 -22.12
C VAL A 441 -2.05 0.26 -21.88
N LYS A 442 -3.17 -0.12 -22.50
CA LYS A 442 -3.90 -1.36 -22.17
C LYS A 442 -3.56 -2.54 -23.07
N CYS A 443 -3.03 -2.31 -24.27
CA CYS A 443 -2.81 -3.36 -25.26
C CYS A 443 -1.35 -3.49 -25.70
N ALA A 444 -0.59 -2.40 -25.78
CA ALA A 444 0.74 -2.41 -26.41
C ALA A 444 1.75 -3.34 -25.73
N THR A 445 1.65 -3.56 -24.42
CA THR A 445 2.55 -4.47 -23.69
C THR A 445 2.34 -5.93 -24.10
N CYS A 446 1.09 -6.40 -24.19
CA CYS A 446 0.77 -7.75 -24.69
C CYS A 446 1.06 -7.91 -26.20
N HIS A 447 1.09 -6.79 -26.90
CA HIS A 447 1.24 -6.70 -28.34
C HIS A 447 2.57 -6.03 -28.74
N ALA A 448 3.63 -6.08 -27.93
CA ALA A 448 4.85 -5.29 -28.14
C ALA A 448 5.56 -5.52 -29.50
N GLY A 449 5.35 -6.68 -30.13
CA GLY A 449 5.77 -6.92 -31.52
C GLY A 449 5.07 -6.04 -32.57
N LEU A 450 3.99 -5.33 -32.21
CA LEU A 450 3.20 -4.41 -33.03
C LEU A 450 3.62 -2.93 -32.92
N ALA A 451 4.48 -2.53 -31.97
CA ALA A 451 5.06 -1.18 -32.02
C ALA A 451 5.83 -0.94 -33.33
N ALA A 452 6.40 -2.02 -33.90
CA ALA A 452 7.00 -2.04 -35.24
C ALA A 452 5.98 -1.89 -36.39
N LEU A 453 4.66 -2.05 -36.16
CA LEU A 453 3.63 -1.88 -37.18
C LEU A 453 3.20 -0.42 -37.36
N ASN A 454 3.39 0.44 -36.36
CA ASN A 454 3.32 1.90 -36.57
C ASN A 454 4.41 2.39 -37.53
N GLU A 455 5.57 1.70 -37.57
CA GLU A 455 6.61 1.92 -38.59
C GLU A 455 6.26 1.25 -39.94
N ALA A 456 5.48 0.16 -39.93
CA ALA A 456 5.09 -0.60 -41.13
C ALA A 456 3.84 -0.06 -41.85
N ARG A 457 3.46 1.21 -41.63
CA ARG A 457 2.37 1.94 -42.31
C ARG A 457 2.51 2.03 -43.84
N THR A 458 3.52 1.37 -44.43
CA THR A 458 3.95 1.55 -45.82
C THR A 458 4.03 0.27 -46.65
N GLN A 459 3.70 -0.94 -46.14
CA GLN A 459 3.77 -2.15 -46.97
C GLN A 459 2.54 -3.08 -46.86
N SER A 460 2.07 -3.47 -48.04
CA SER A 460 0.87 -4.25 -48.35
C SER A 460 0.77 -5.59 -47.60
N ALA A 461 -0.03 -5.64 -46.53
CA ALA A 461 -0.38 -6.87 -45.83
C ALA A 461 -1.84 -6.84 -45.29
N SER A 462 -2.82 -6.55 -46.16
CA SER A 462 -4.23 -6.42 -45.78
C SER A 462 -4.82 -7.65 -45.09
N SER A 463 -4.42 -8.88 -45.47
CA SER A 463 -5.01 -10.10 -44.92
C SER A 463 -4.48 -10.50 -43.53
N ARG A 464 -3.29 -10.05 -43.14
CA ARG A 464 -2.78 -10.27 -41.77
C ARG A 464 -3.38 -9.27 -40.80
N ASN A 465 -3.79 -8.10 -41.32
CA ASN A 465 -4.34 -7.05 -40.50
C ASN A 465 -5.73 -7.40 -39.93
N GLU A 466 -6.58 -8.02 -40.73
CA GLU A 466 -7.92 -8.40 -40.30
C GLU A 466 -7.92 -9.46 -39.19
N LEU A 467 -7.07 -10.49 -39.31
CA LEU A 467 -6.99 -11.59 -38.35
C LEU A 467 -6.57 -11.14 -36.94
N TRP A 468 -5.66 -10.16 -36.82
CA TRP A 468 -5.26 -9.68 -35.49
C TRP A 468 -6.29 -8.73 -34.88
N VAL A 469 -6.96 -7.90 -35.71
CA VAL A 469 -8.06 -7.05 -35.23
C VAL A 469 -9.18 -7.92 -34.68
N ASP A 470 -9.51 -9.00 -35.39
CA ASP A 470 -10.50 -9.98 -34.93
C ASP A 470 -10.08 -10.63 -33.61
N GLU A 471 -8.82 -11.03 -33.47
CA GLU A 471 -8.31 -11.61 -32.22
C GLU A 471 -8.32 -10.62 -31.05
N ALA A 472 -7.85 -9.38 -31.26
CA ALA A 472 -7.84 -8.35 -30.21
C ALA A 472 -9.26 -8.01 -29.75
N ILE A 473 -10.19 -7.83 -30.69
CA ILE A 473 -11.61 -7.60 -30.39
C ILE A 473 -12.22 -8.81 -29.67
N ALA A 474 -11.90 -10.03 -30.08
CA ALA A 474 -12.38 -11.24 -29.41
C ALA A 474 -11.90 -11.32 -27.95
N ARG A 475 -10.63 -10.98 -27.69
CA ARG A 475 -10.05 -10.95 -26.34
C ARG A 475 -10.64 -9.83 -25.47
N ILE A 476 -10.85 -8.62 -26.02
CA ILE A 476 -11.47 -7.48 -25.32
C ILE A 476 -12.90 -7.81 -24.88
N ASN A 477 -13.64 -8.54 -25.70
CA ASN A 477 -15.03 -8.89 -25.44
C ASN A 477 -15.20 -10.25 -24.74
N SER A 478 -14.11 -10.99 -24.51
CA SER A 478 -14.16 -12.28 -23.82
C SER A 478 -14.45 -12.12 -22.33
N SER A 479 -15.40 -12.91 -21.82
CA SER A 479 -15.61 -13.11 -20.38
C SER A 479 -14.78 -14.26 -19.80
N ASP A 480 -14.08 -15.02 -20.64
CA ASP A 480 -13.19 -16.10 -20.20
C ASP A 480 -11.85 -15.50 -19.75
N PRO A 481 -11.48 -15.59 -18.45
CA PRO A 481 -10.25 -14.99 -17.91
C PRO A 481 -8.97 -15.64 -18.44
N THR A 482 -9.06 -16.82 -19.05
CA THR A 482 -7.92 -17.48 -19.70
C THR A 482 -7.69 -17.02 -21.13
N TYR A 483 -8.69 -16.35 -21.72
CA TYR A 483 -8.69 -15.86 -23.10
C TYR A 483 -8.81 -14.33 -23.21
N SER A 484 -9.29 -13.64 -22.17
CA SER A 484 -9.35 -12.18 -22.09
C SER A 484 -7.94 -11.57 -22.08
N MET A 485 -7.85 -10.24 -22.23
CA MET A 485 -6.53 -9.57 -22.27
C MET A 485 -5.75 -9.84 -20.98
N PRO A 486 -4.56 -10.46 -21.06
CA PRO A 486 -3.93 -11.07 -19.88
C PRO A 486 -3.20 -10.08 -18.96
N MET A 487 -2.99 -8.81 -19.34
CA MET A 487 -2.33 -7.81 -18.51
C MET A 487 -2.77 -6.40 -18.95
N GLY A 488 -3.21 -5.55 -17.99
CA GLY A 488 -3.63 -4.16 -18.26
C GLY A 488 -4.82 -3.62 -17.44
N GLY A 489 -5.45 -4.45 -16.61
CA GLY A 489 -6.68 -4.11 -15.87
C GLY A 489 -7.96 -4.36 -16.69
N SER A 490 -9.10 -4.44 -16.01
CA SER A 490 -10.40 -4.63 -16.67
C SER A 490 -10.79 -3.37 -17.46
N LEU A 491 -11.30 -3.53 -18.69
CA LEU A 491 -11.84 -2.42 -19.47
C LEU A 491 -13.30 -2.20 -19.09
N ASN A 492 -13.67 -0.96 -18.77
CA ASN A 492 -15.07 -0.59 -18.58
C ASN A 492 -15.82 -0.56 -19.94
N THR A 493 -17.14 -0.44 -19.91
CA THR A 493 -17.98 -0.48 -21.13
C THR A 493 -17.62 0.60 -22.15
N ARG A 494 -17.24 1.81 -21.69
CA ARG A 494 -16.85 2.93 -22.56
C ARG A 494 -15.51 2.63 -23.23
N GLU A 495 -14.51 2.22 -22.45
CA GLU A 495 -13.18 1.85 -22.94
C GLU A 495 -13.23 0.69 -23.94
N LYS A 496 -14.06 -0.33 -23.68
CA LYS A 496 -14.33 -1.41 -24.63
C LYS A 496 -14.88 -0.86 -25.95
N GLY A 497 -15.82 0.08 -25.87
CA GLY A 497 -16.38 0.76 -27.05
C GLY A 497 -15.32 1.52 -27.85
N GLN A 498 -14.52 2.35 -27.17
CA GLN A 498 -13.45 3.14 -27.77
C GLN A 498 -12.38 2.27 -28.42
N LEU A 499 -11.91 1.23 -27.73
CA LEU A 499 -10.93 0.28 -28.28
C LEU A 499 -11.49 -0.52 -29.44
N ASN A 500 -12.74 -1.03 -29.34
CA ASN A 500 -13.37 -1.74 -30.45
C ASN A 500 -13.49 -0.84 -31.68
N GLN A 501 -13.89 0.41 -31.53
CA GLN A 501 -13.99 1.37 -32.63
C GLN A 501 -12.63 1.68 -33.26
N TYR A 502 -11.61 1.88 -32.43
CA TYR A 502 -10.24 2.12 -32.87
C TYR A 502 -9.65 0.93 -33.62
N LEU A 503 -9.78 -0.27 -33.07
CA LEU A 503 -9.35 -1.52 -33.70
C LEU A 503 -10.07 -1.76 -35.04
N GLN A 504 -11.37 -1.45 -35.11
CA GLN A 504 -12.13 -1.53 -36.35
C GLN A 504 -11.66 -0.54 -37.42
N SER A 505 -11.07 0.60 -37.04
CA SER A 505 -10.52 1.57 -38.00
C SER A 505 -9.36 1.02 -38.84
N PHE A 506 -8.75 -0.08 -38.40
CA PHE A 506 -7.72 -0.81 -39.13
C PHE A 506 -8.29 -1.82 -40.14
N ARG A 507 -9.61 -2.09 -40.15
CA ARG A 507 -10.25 -2.92 -41.18
C ARG A 507 -10.45 -2.08 -42.45
N GLY A 508 -9.83 -2.47 -43.55
CA GLY A 508 -10.00 -1.81 -44.86
C GLY A 508 -8.95 -0.73 -45.21
N GLN A 509 -7.88 -0.62 -44.42
CA GLN A 509 -6.61 0.02 -44.82
C GLN A 509 -5.64 -1.06 -45.31
#